data_AF-A0AA38W5Y2-F1
#
_entry.id   AF-A0AA38W5Y2-F1
#
_cell.length_a   1.000
_cell.length_b   1.000
_cell.length_c   1.000
_cell.angle_alpha   90.00
_cell.angle_beta   90.00
_cell.angle_gamma   90.00
#
_symmetry.space_group_name_H-M   'P 1'
#
loop_
_entity.id
_entity.type
_entity.pdbx_description
1 polymer ?
#
loop_
_entity_poly.entity_id
_entity_poly.type
_entity_poly.pdbx_seq_one_letter_code
_entity_poly.pdbx_strand_id
1 'polypeptide(L)'
;MCNLQRLTAGQPSERKEYEGGSIEFWNVNEDQFQCVGVEPARKTIHPNSLSLPSFHPYPRLIFIEQGQGIVGVHFPGCAETYDTGVQQGQGQGPRRMGEGGMFEQKDSHQKVHRFYPGDIIAIPAGAVHWIYNDANQEVVAVSINDLNNPANQLDMQRRPFFLAGGSGSQGSSPFEQGKKAPWQQQQGGGNFNIQNIFSGFDTELLAEAFNLNPQIVRAMQESRNRGLIVRVQQPMQFITPEEQQQFRQPRQQQQRPGGGWLNGLEETICSEKILYNLDSQREADISSRQAGKLNYVNQHKMPILAYLDLSAEKGYLQPNALLSPHWPMNNHVVMYVLNGDARVQVVSNNGQTVLDQQVNRGDIFVVPQFFATTARAGQSGFEWVAFKTSRSPMKSPVAGYTSVFRAMPLDVITNAYQISPSQAQCLKTNRETESILFSPQLMSPRF
;
A
#
# COMPACT_ATOMS: atom_id res chain seq x y z
N MET A 1 8.65 -16.37 -17.53
CA MET A 1 7.45 -15.77 -16.90
C MET A 1 7.11 -14.42 -17.53
N CYS A 2 8.06 -13.51 -17.77
CA CYS A 2 7.79 -12.17 -18.34
C CYS A 2 7.88 -12.02 -19.87
N ASN A 3 7.72 -13.10 -20.66
CA ASN A 3 7.61 -12.97 -22.13
C ASN A 3 6.15 -12.69 -22.53
N LEU A 4 5.68 -11.50 -22.17
CA LEU A 4 4.27 -11.12 -22.28
C LEU A 4 3.95 -10.66 -23.70
N GLN A 5 3.04 -11.37 -24.37
CA GLN A 5 2.56 -11.02 -25.71
C GLN A 5 1.44 -9.97 -25.66
N ARG A 6 0.74 -9.89 -24.52
CA ARG A 6 -0.37 -8.97 -24.30
C ARG A 6 -0.44 -8.62 -22.81
N LEU A 7 -0.74 -7.36 -22.55
CA LEU A 7 -1.11 -6.82 -21.25
C LEU A 7 -2.55 -6.31 -21.32
N THR A 8 -3.21 -6.25 -20.18
CA THR A 8 -4.56 -5.69 -20.07
C THR A 8 -4.68 -4.77 -18.86
N ALA A 9 -5.34 -3.63 -19.05
CA ALA A 9 -5.88 -2.86 -17.96
C ALA A 9 -7.26 -3.42 -17.57
N GLY A 10 -7.58 -3.45 -16.29
CA GLY A 10 -8.86 -3.96 -15.85
C GLY A 10 -9.23 -3.65 -14.41
N GLN A 11 -10.53 -3.81 -14.14
CA GLN A 11 -11.15 -3.75 -12.82
C GLN A 11 -10.94 -5.07 -12.05
N PRO A 12 -11.23 -5.11 -10.74
CA PRO A 12 -11.17 -6.36 -9.98
C PRO A 12 -12.02 -7.48 -10.60
N SER A 13 -11.52 -8.71 -10.53
CA SER A 13 -12.19 -9.91 -11.04
C SER A 13 -13.10 -10.58 -10.00
N GLU A 14 -12.83 -10.37 -8.71
CA GLU A 14 -13.56 -10.97 -7.60
C GLU A 14 -13.87 -9.92 -6.53
N ARG A 15 -15.06 -10.00 -5.92
CA ARG A 15 -15.47 -9.17 -4.78
C ARG A 15 -16.03 -10.05 -3.67
N LYS A 16 -15.51 -9.88 -2.45
CA LYS A 16 -15.97 -10.56 -1.23
C LYS A 16 -16.60 -9.57 -0.28
N GLU A 17 -17.83 -9.87 0.13
CA GLU A 17 -18.61 -9.06 1.08
C GLU A 17 -18.44 -9.56 2.51
N TYR A 18 -18.41 -8.61 3.45
CA TYR A 18 -18.33 -8.84 4.88
C TYR A 18 -19.28 -7.90 5.62
N GLU A 19 -19.49 -8.14 6.91
CA GLU A 19 -20.43 -7.38 7.75
C GLU A 19 -20.20 -5.85 7.69
N GLY A 20 -18.93 -5.44 7.74
CA GLY A 20 -18.49 -4.04 7.80
C GLY A 20 -17.78 -3.52 6.54
N GLY A 21 -17.88 -4.21 5.39
CA GLY A 21 -17.22 -3.76 4.17
C GLY A 21 -16.98 -4.86 3.15
N SER A 22 -16.13 -4.59 2.15
CA SER A 22 -15.79 -5.52 1.08
C SER A 22 -14.30 -5.54 0.77
N ILE A 23 -13.83 -6.64 0.17
CA ILE A 23 -12.50 -6.71 -0.43
C ILE A 23 -12.62 -7.23 -1.86
N GLU A 24 -12.03 -6.50 -2.79
CA GLU A 24 -11.99 -6.80 -4.21
C GLU A 24 -10.56 -7.19 -4.62
N PHE A 25 -10.43 -8.19 -5.48
CA PHE A 25 -9.17 -8.77 -5.90
C PHE A 25 -9.05 -8.80 -7.42
N TRP A 26 -7.83 -8.59 -7.90
CA TRP A 26 -7.44 -8.92 -9.27
C TRP A 26 -6.95 -10.36 -9.34
N ASN A 27 -7.12 -10.99 -10.50
CA ASN A 27 -6.72 -12.38 -10.68
C ASN A 27 -5.19 -12.48 -10.77
N VAL A 28 -4.57 -12.77 -9.62
CA VAL A 28 -3.12 -12.99 -9.46
C VAL A 28 -2.56 -14.05 -10.43
N ASN A 29 -3.38 -14.98 -10.93
CA ASN A 29 -2.92 -16.01 -11.87
C ASN A 29 -2.76 -15.51 -13.32
N GLU A 30 -3.16 -14.28 -13.63
CA GLU A 30 -2.87 -13.69 -14.95
C GLU A 30 -1.35 -13.53 -15.14
N ASP A 31 -0.87 -13.82 -16.34
CA ASP A 31 0.56 -13.78 -16.68
C ASP A 31 1.22 -12.44 -16.31
N GLN A 32 0.47 -11.35 -16.42
CA GLN A 32 0.95 -10.01 -16.07
C GLN A 32 1.29 -9.86 -14.58
N PHE A 33 0.46 -10.41 -13.69
CA PHE A 33 0.68 -10.37 -12.23
C PHE A 33 1.67 -11.43 -11.76
N GLN A 34 1.69 -12.60 -12.41
CA GLN A 34 2.74 -13.59 -12.21
C GLN A 34 4.12 -13.06 -12.62
N CYS A 35 4.21 -12.31 -13.73
CA CYS A 35 5.46 -11.68 -14.17
C CYS A 35 5.98 -10.65 -13.16
N VAL A 36 5.12 -9.72 -12.71
CA VAL A 36 5.58 -8.66 -11.79
C VAL A 36 5.63 -9.10 -10.33
N GLY A 37 5.07 -10.27 -10.00
CA GLY A 37 5.15 -10.86 -8.66
C GLY A 37 4.30 -10.15 -7.61
N VAL A 38 3.14 -9.57 -7.99
CA VAL A 38 2.30 -8.81 -7.06
C VAL A 38 0.85 -9.23 -7.05
N GLU A 39 0.17 -9.02 -5.92
CA GLU A 39 -1.29 -9.15 -5.79
C GLU A 39 -1.90 -7.77 -5.45
N PRO A 40 -2.61 -7.14 -6.39
CA PRO A 40 -3.43 -5.98 -6.10
C PRO A 40 -4.73 -6.34 -5.39
N ALA A 41 -5.14 -5.50 -4.44
CA ALA A 41 -6.44 -5.60 -3.79
C ALA A 41 -7.00 -4.22 -3.45
N ARG A 42 -8.33 -4.07 -3.54
CA ARG A 42 -9.07 -2.88 -3.11
C ARG A 42 -9.95 -3.25 -1.93
N LYS A 43 -9.90 -2.47 -0.86
CA LYS A 43 -10.67 -2.70 0.36
C LYS A 43 -11.57 -1.50 0.62
N THR A 44 -12.85 -1.78 0.87
CA THR A 44 -13.82 -0.79 1.33
C THR A 44 -14.22 -1.13 2.76
N ILE A 45 -14.14 -0.15 3.67
CA ILE A 45 -14.50 -0.31 5.08
C ILE A 45 -15.61 0.69 5.39
N HIS A 46 -16.79 0.18 5.76
CA HIS A 46 -17.94 1.00 6.12
C HIS A 46 -17.68 1.81 7.40
N PRO A 47 -18.46 2.88 7.66
CA PRO A 47 -18.41 3.59 8.93
C PRO A 47 -18.50 2.65 10.14
N ASN A 48 -17.74 2.96 11.18
CA ASN A 48 -17.74 2.22 12.45
C ASN A 48 -17.49 0.71 12.27
N SER A 49 -16.53 0.37 11.39
CA SER A 49 -16.17 -1.01 11.07
C SER A 49 -14.66 -1.25 11.19
N LEU A 50 -14.30 -2.48 11.55
CA LEU A 50 -12.93 -2.92 11.82
C LEU A 50 -12.53 -4.00 10.82
N SER A 51 -11.50 -3.73 10.02
CA SER A 51 -10.72 -4.77 9.35
C SER A 51 -9.90 -5.51 10.40
N LEU A 52 -10.22 -6.78 10.61
CA LEU A 52 -9.65 -7.59 11.68
C LEU A 52 -8.12 -7.73 11.58
N PRO A 53 -7.43 -7.93 12.72
CA PRO A 53 -5.98 -8.07 12.74
C PRO A 53 -5.48 -9.26 11.92
N SER A 54 -4.47 -8.99 11.09
CA SER A 54 -3.83 -10.01 10.25
C SER A 54 -2.37 -9.67 9.98
N PHE A 55 -1.59 -10.68 9.58
CA PHE A 55 -0.23 -10.52 9.07
C PHE A 55 -0.06 -11.32 7.76
N HIS A 56 0.97 -10.97 6.99
CA HIS A 56 1.24 -11.57 5.68
C HIS A 56 2.73 -11.93 5.58
N PRO A 57 3.10 -12.95 4.79
CA PRO A 57 4.50 -13.32 4.58
C PRO A 57 5.24 -12.36 3.64
N TYR A 58 4.54 -11.35 3.09
CA TYR A 58 5.06 -10.37 2.14
C TYR A 58 4.82 -8.94 2.63
N PRO A 59 5.68 -7.97 2.24
CA PRO A 59 5.44 -6.57 2.51
C PRO A 59 4.33 -6.00 1.61
N ARG A 60 3.74 -4.91 2.07
CA ARG A 60 2.58 -4.28 1.42
C ARG A 60 2.68 -2.76 1.48
N LEU A 61 2.23 -2.11 0.41
CA LEU A 61 1.90 -0.69 0.43
C LEU A 61 0.39 -0.52 0.27
N ILE A 62 -0.20 0.36 1.08
CA ILE A 62 -1.62 0.68 1.04
C ILE A 62 -1.77 2.18 0.76
N PHE A 63 -2.42 2.53 -0.35
CA PHE A 63 -2.82 3.89 -0.66
C PHE A 63 -4.27 4.13 -0.21
N ILE A 64 -4.51 5.22 0.52
CA ILE A 64 -5.85 5.64 0.92
C ILE A 64 -6.44 6.54 -0.18
N GLU A 65 -7.36 6.00 -0.98
CA GLU A 65 -8.07 6.74 -2.02
C GLU A 65 -9.12 7.70 -1.41
N GLN A 66 -9.89 7.20 -0.44
CA GLN A 66 -10.98 7.92 0.19
C GLN A 66 -11.07 7.52 1.66
N GLY A 67 -11.61 8.43 2.48
CA GLY A 67 -11.87 8.13 3.89
C GLY A 67 -10.72 8.52 4.80
N GLN A 68 -10.99 8.46 6.09
CA GLN A 68 -10.00 8.60 7.14
C GLN A 68 -10.30 7.56 8.22
N GLY A 69 -9.29 7.25 9.02
CA GLY A 69 -9.45 6.26 10.06
C GLY A 69 -8.19 6.08 10.87
N ILE A 70 -8.11 4.93 11.54
CA ILE A 70 -7.00 4.55 12.40
C ILE A 70 -6.43 3.23 11.92
N VAL A 71 -5.11 3.17 11.79
CA VAL A 71 -4.35 1.93 11.53
C VAL A 71 -3.44 1.63 12.72
N GLY A 72 -3.47 0.38 13.17
CA GLY A 72 -2.44 -0.17 14.05
C GLY A 72 -1.51 -1.06 13.25
N VAL A 73 -0.20 -0.89 13.39
CA VAL A 73 0.82 -1.79 12.86
C VAL A 73 1.73 -2.19 14.00
N HIS A 74 1.70 -3.46 14.35
CA HIS A 74 2.44 -4.02 15.46
C HIS A 74 3.80 -4.51 14.99
N PHE A 75 4.85 -3.90 15.53
CA PHE A 75 6.24 -4.33 15.32
C PHE A 75 6.62 -5.32 16.42
N PRO A 76 6.92 -6.59 16.09
CA PRO A 76 7.32 -7.58 17.08
C PRO A 76 8.52 -7.12 17.90
N GLY A 77 8.42 -7.21 19.23
CA GLY A 77 9.48 -6.81 20.17
C GLY A 77 9.48 -5.33 20.55
N CYS A 78 8.55 -4.51 20.04
CA CYS A 78 8.35 -3.14 20.48
C CYS A 78 7.37 -3.07 21.66
N ALA A 79 7.65 -2.20 22.63
CA ALA A 79 6.80 -2.03 23.81
C ALA A 79 5.56 -1.17 23.53
N GLU A 80 4.57 -1.26 24.42
CA GLU A 80 3.40 -0.41 24.47
C GLU A 80 3.79 1.01 24.89
N THR A 81 3.75 1.95 23.95
CA THR A 81 4.14 3.36 24.18
C THR A 81 2.95 4.31 24.37
N TYR A 82 1.73 3.79 24.21
CA TYR A 82 0.48 4.50 24.45
C TYR A 82 -0.16 3.85 25.66
N ASP A 83 -0.21 4.56 26.79
CA ASP A 83 -0.69 4.04 28.07
C ASP A 83 -1.60 5.08 28.76
N THR A 84 -2.73 4.61 29.27
CA THR A 84 -3.79 5.41 29.92
C THR A 84 -3.49 5.75 31.38
N GLY A 85 -2.41 5.24 32.00
CA GLY A 85 -1.98 5.72 33.32
C GLY A 85 -0.54 5.31 33.67
N VAL A 86 0.38 6.23 33.98
CA VAL A 86 0.40 7.05 35.21
C VAL A 86 1.03 8.43 34.93
N GLN A 87 0.45 9.51 35.48
CA GLN A 87 1.17 10.75 35.77
C GLN A 87 2.39 10.43 36.65
N GLN A 88 3.55 10.17 36.04
CA GLN A 88 4.83 10.20 36.73
C GLN A 88 5.21 11.66 37.02
N GLY A 89 4.47 12.26 37.95
CA GLY A 89 4.77 13.54 38.55
C GLY A 89 4.72 13.37 40.05
N GLN A 90 5.88 13.40 40.69
CA GLN A 90 6.00 13.59 42.14
C GLN A 90 5.11 14.78 42.55
N GLY A 91 4.01 14.48 43.22
CA GLY A 91 3.07 15.48 43.68
C GLY A 91 1.91 14.79 44.36
N GLN A 92 2.00 14.66 45.69
CA GLN A 92 0.87 14.29 46.53
C GLN A 92 -0.27 15.30 46.28
N GLY A 93 -1.28 14.89 45.53
CA GLY A 93 -2.57 15.56 45.39
C GLY A 93 -3.69 14.59 45.79
N PRO A 94 -4.78 15.05 46.42
CA PRO A 94 -5.74 14.15 47.04
C PRO A 94 -6.41 13.28 45.99
N ARG A 95 -6.46 11.96 46.24
CA ARG A 95 -7.30 11.02 45.50
C ARG A 95 -8.74 11.56 45.51
N ARG A 96 -9.22 12.06 44.37
CA ARG A 96 -10.65 12.23 44.15
C ARG A 96 -11.24 10.82 44.01
N MET A 97 -11.69 10.25 45.12
CA MET A 97 -12.72 9.22 45.06
C MET A 97 -13.97 9.90 44.48
N GLY A 98 -14.18 9.74 43.18
CA GLY A 98 -15.48 9.98 42.57
C GLY A 98 -16.43 8.89 43.03
N GLU A 99 -17.48 9.30 43.71
CA GLU A 99 -18.61 8.47 44.13
C GLU A 99 -19.39 8.07 42.87
N GLY A 100 -19.01 6.92 42.29
CA GLY A 100 -19.55 6.42 41.01
C GLY A 100 -18.54 5.49 40.36
N GLY A 101 -18.58 4.20 40.71
CA GLY A 101 -17.62 3.19 40.30
C GLY A 101 -17.62 2.89 38.79
N MET A 102 -17.06 3.79 37.99
CA MET A 102 -16.47 3.45 36.69
C MET A 102 -14.99 3.17 36.92
N PHE A 103 -14.60 1.89 36.82
CA PHE A 103 -13.20 1.53 36.67
C PHE A 103 -12.67 2.28 35.44
N GLU A 104 -11.75 3.21 35.64
CA GLU A 104 -10.95 3.78 34.55
C GLU A 104 -10.24 2.59 33.90
N GLN A 105 -10.67 2.21 32.69
CA GLN A 105 -10.14 1.04 32.00
C GLN A 105 -8.70 1.36 31.60
N LYS A 106 -7.75 0.84 32.38
CA LYS A 106 -6.33 0.96 32.09
C LYS A 106 -6.01 0.08 30.90
N ASP A 107 -5.66 0.72 29.80
CA ASP A 107 -5.16 0.11 28.57
C ASP A 107 -3.78 0.65 28.22
N SER A 108 -2.95 -0.23 27.66
CA SER A 108 -1.64 0.09 27.12
C SER A 108 -1.46 -0.67 25.81
N HIS A 109 -1.08 0.03 24.75
CA HIS A 109 -0.90 -0.54 23.41
C HIS A 109 0.25 0.12 22.64
N GLN A 110 0.66 -0.50 21.53
CA GLN A 110 1.60 0.14 20.60
C GLN A 110 0.95 1.36 19.91
N LYS A 111 1.80 2.22 19.34
CA LYS A 111 1.38 3.41 18.61
C LYS A 111 0.38 3.06 17.50
N VAL A 112 -0.75 3.77 17.51
CA VAL A 112 -1.72 3.77 16.41
C VAL A 112 -1.55 5.03 15.58
N HIS A 113 -1.99 4.99 14.33
CA HIS A 113 -1.79 6.07 13.39
C HIS A 113 -3.09 6.50 12.75
N ARG A 114 -3.36 7.80 12.76
CA ARG A 114 -4.40 8.41 11.93
C ARG A 114 -3.93 8.43 10.49
N PHE A 115 -4.81 8.04 9.56
CA PHE A 115 -4.58 8.18 8.13
C PHE A 115 -5.67 9.02 7.46
N TYR A 116 -5.32 9.62 6.33
CA TYR A 116 -6.15 10.51 5.52
C TYR A 116 -6.05 10.14 4.03
N PRO A 117 -6.94 10.66 3.17
CA PRO A 117 -6.79 10.50 1.72
C PRO A 117 -5.41 10.97 1.24
N GLY A 118 -4.83 10.22 0.32
CA GLY A 118 -3.48 10.46 -0.20
C GLY A 118 -2.36 9.80 0.59
N ASP A 119 -2.63 9.22 1.77
CA ASP A 119 -1.61 8.52 2.54
C ASP A 119 -1.21 7.19 1.90
N ILE A 120 0.10 6.93 1.85
CA ILE A 120 0.70 5.60 1.67
C ILE A 120 1.07 5.06 3.04
N ILE A 121 0.60 3.86 3.37
CA ILE A 121 0.93 3.11 4.57
C ILE A 121 1.85 1.94 4.18
N ALA A 122 3.00 1.82 4.83
CA ALA A 122 3.96 0.74 4.62
C ALA A 122 3.82 -0.32 5.71
N ILE A 123 3.61 -1.58 5.32
CA ILE A 123 3.44 -2.71 6.23
C ILE A 123 4.49 -3.78 5.90
N PRO A 124 5.45 -4.05 6.80
CA PRO A 124 6.43 -5.13 6.63
C PRO A 124 5.79 -6.52 6.59
N ALA A 125 6.48 -7.48 5.97
CA ALA A 125 6.15 -8.90 6.13
C ALA A 125 6.16 -9.29 7.63
N GLY A 126 5.19 -10.09 8.05
CA GLY A 126 5.02 -10.57 9.41
C GLY A 126 4.43 -9.55 10.39
N ALA A 127 4.35 -8.26 10.05
CA ALA A 127 3.75 -7.25 10.92
C ALA A 127 2.23 -7.45 11.01
N VAL A 128 1.71 -7.53 12.24
CA VAL A 128 0.27 -7.59 12.48
C VAL A 128 -0.31 -6.21 12.29
N HIS A 129 -1.39 -6.10 11.53
CA HIS A 129 -2.05 -4.82 11.29
C HIS A 129 -3.57 -4.95 11.30
N TRP A 130 -4.24 -3.86 11.66
CA TRP A 130 -5.70 -3.70 11.63
C TRP A 130 -6.05 -2.27 11.22
N ILE A 131 -7.25 -2.09 10.66
CA ILE A 131 -7.75 -0.78 10.22
C ILE A 131 -9.15 -0.58 10.77
N TYR A 132 -9.37 0.54 11.45
CA TYR A 132 -10.66 0.97 11.96
C TYR A 132 -11.11 2.23 11.24
N ASN A 133 -12.35 2.21 10.74
CA ASN A 133 -13.00 3.39 10.22
C ASN A 133 -13.85 4.02 11.33
N ASP A 134 -13.34 5.07 11.97
CA ASP A 134 -14.03 5.86 12.98
C ASP A 134 -14.79 7.07 12.39
N ALA A 135 -14.80 7.22 11.06
CA ALA A 135 -15.46 8.29 10.34
C ALA A 135 -16.86 7.89 9.83
N ASN A 136 -17.63 8.90 9.40
CA ASN A 136 -18.98 8.72 8.86
C ASN A 136 -19.02 8.39 7.36
N GLN A 137 -17.86 8.38 6.69
CA GLN A 137 -17.71 8.05 5.27
C GLN A 137 -17.00 6.71 5.12
N GLU A 138 -17.21 6.02 4.00
CA GLU A 138 -16.44 4.81 3.69
C GLU A 138 -14.96 5.14 3.50
N VAL A 139 -14.11 4.22 3.97
CA VAL A 139 -12.69 4.19 3.62
C VAL A 139 -12.50 3.29 2.42
N VAL A 140 -11.87 3.80 1.36
CA VAL A 140 -11.46 3.04 0.19
C VAL A 140 -9.94 3.05 0.13
N ALA A 141 -9.34 1.86 0.17
CA ALA A 141 -7.90 1.68 0.19
C ALA A 141 -7.47 0.69 -0.90
N VAL A 142 -6.45 1.04 -1.68
CA VAL A 142 -5.84 0.17 -2.69
C VAL A 142 -4.48 -0.28 -2.20
N SER A 143 -4.22 -1.59 -2.25
CA SER A 143 -2.98 -2.17 -1.77
C SER A 143 -2.29 -2.99 -2.85
N ILE A 144 -0.96 -2.91 -2.87
CA ILE A 144 -0.09 -3.82 -3.62
C ILE A 144 0.70 -4.67 -2.64
N ASN A 145 0.66 -5.97 -2.89
CA ASN A 145 1.25 -7.01 -2.06
C ASN A 145 2.37 -7.67 -2.85
N ASP A 146 3.61 -7.54 -2.38
CA ASP A 146 4.80 -8.01 -3.13
C ASP A 146 5.08 -9.48 -2.85
N LEU A 147 4.44 -10.36 -3.61
CA LEU A 147 4.52 -11.81 -3.43
C LEU A 147 5.90 -12.36 -3.77
N ASN A 148 6.67 -11.70 -4.62
CA ASN A 148 8.01 -12.11 -5.02
C ASN A 148 9.12 -11.44 -4.18
N ASN A 149 8.75 -10.78 -3.09
CA ASN A 149 9.72 -10.15 -2.19
C ASN A 149 10.59 -11.21 -1.48
N PRO A 150 11.90 -10.97 -1.29
CA PRO A 150 12.77 -11.89 -0.55
C PRO A 150 12.32 -12.18 0.91
N ALA A 151 11.51 -11.31 1.51
CA ALA A 151 10.91 -11.56 2.82
C ALA A 151 9.87 -12.70 2.77
N ASN A 152 9.25 -12.97 1.62
CA ASN A 152 8.32 -14.06 1.42
C ASN A 152 9.05 -15.36 1.07
N GLN A 153 9.34 -16.18 2.08
CA GLN A 153 10.04 -17.46 1.92
C GLN A 153 9.10 -18.65 1.64
N LEU A 154 7.82 -18.41 1.41
CA LEU A 154 6.84 -19.46 1.14
C LEU A 154 6.77 -19.76 -0.36
N ASP A 155 5.84 -19.12 -1.05
CA ASP A 155 5.59 -19.22 -2.48
C ASP A 155 4.94 -17.91 -2.97
N MET A 156 4.79 -17.75 -4.28
CA MET A 156 4.12 -16.59 -4.88
C MET A 156 2.59 -16.68 -4.80
N GLN A 157 2.05 -17.24 -3.71
CA GLN A 157 0.61 -17.33 -3.47
C GLN A 157 0.18 -16.40 -2.34
N ARG A 158 -1.05 -15.90 -2.47
CA ARG A 158 -1.71 -15.08 -1.45
C ARG A 158 -1.98 -15.91 -0.20
N ARG A 159 -1.27 -15.64 0.90
CA ARG A 159 -1.39 -16.34 2.19
C ARG A 159 -1.54 -15.36 3.37
N PRO A 160 -2.73 -14.76 3.58
CA PRO A 160 -2.99 -13.97 4.78
C PRO A 160 -3.15 -14.87 6.01
N PHE A 161 -2.62 -14.44 7.14
CA PHE A 161 -2.81 -15.09 8.44
C PHE A 161 -3.63 -14.16 9.34
N PHE A 162 -4.85 -14.58 9.67
CA PHE A 162 -5.75 -13.80 10.51
C PHE A 162 -5.62 -14.18 11.98
N LEU A 163 -5.62 -13.18 12.87
CA LEU A 163 -5.66 -13.40 14.32
C LEU A 163 -7.10 -13.44 14.85
N ALA A 164 -8.07 -13.04 14.05
CA ALA A 164 -9.47 -13.08 14.43
C ALA A 164 -10.36 -13.30 13.20
N GLY A 165 -11.58 -13.75 13.47
CA GLY A 165 -12.59 -13.95 12.43
C GLY A 165 -12.43 -15.27 11.69
N GLY A 166 -13.11 -15.33 10.55
CA GLY A 166 -13.17 -16.48 9.66
C GLY A 166 -14.47 -16.54 8.89
N SER A 167 -14.50 -17.37 7.86
CA SER A 167 -15.68 -17.69 7.06
C SER A 167 -15.74 -19.21 6.92
N GLY A 168 -16.52 -19.87 7.76
CA GLY A 168 -16.75 -21.31 7.61
C GLY A 168 -17.68 -21.55 6.42
N SER A 169 -17.29 -22.43 5.50
CA SER A 169 -18.29 -23.26 4.84
C SER A 169 -18.93 -24.11 5.93
N GLN A 170 -20.24 -23.96 6.15
CA GLN A 170 -21.00 -24.94 6.93
C GLN A 170 -20.71 -26.33 6.35
N GLY A 171 -20.10 -27.22 7.15
CA GLY A 171 -19.95 -28.63 6.80
C GLY A 171 -18.54 -29.20 6.92
N SER A 172 -17.97 -29.22 8.12
CA SER A 172 -17.06 -30.30 8.54
C SER A 172 -17.02 -30.33 10.07
N SER A 173 -17.79 -31.25 10.66
CA SER A 173 -17.75 -31.52 12.11
C SER A 173 -16.32 -31.89 12.55
N PRO A 174 -15.89 -31.52 13.77
CA PRO A 174 -14.55 -31.84 14.28
C PRO A 174 -14.26 -33.33 14.55
N PHE A 175 -15.21 -34.23 14.28
CA PHE A 175 -15.18 -35.63 14.75
C PHE A 175 -14.83 -36.68 13.69
N GLU A 176 -14.37 -36.28 12.49
CA GLU A 176 -13.80 -37.22 11.50
C GLU A 176 -12.28 -37.02 11.35
N GLN A 177 -11.54 -37.11 12.45
CA GLN A 177 -10.10 -37.34 12.39
C GLN A 177 -9.83 -38.83 12.11
N GLY A 178 -9.46 -39.15 10.87
CA GLY A 178 -9.05 -40.51 10.56
C GLY A 178 -8.56 -40.82 9.15
N LYS A 179 -8.42 -39.84 8.23
CA LYS A 179 -7.78 -40.12 6.92
C LYS A 179 -6.97 -38.91 6.45
N LYS A 180 -5.65 -39.11 6.35
CA LYS A 180 -4.73 -38.21 5.62
C LYS A 180 -5.25 -38.04 4.19
N ALA A 181 -5.82 -36.88 3.86
CA ALA A 181 -6.05 -36.51 2.47
C ALA A 181 -4.73 -35.99 1.88
N PRO A 182 -4.28 -36.49 0.72
CA PRO A 182 -3.08 -35.98 0.06
C PRO A 182 -3.33 -34.55 -0.41
N TRP A 183 -2.27 -33.74 -0.38
CA TRP A 183 -2.16 -32.41 -1.00
C TRP A 183 -2.81 -32.38 -2.39
N GLN A 184 -4.09 -31.99 -2.46
CA GLN A 184 -4.72 -31.63 -3.72
C GLN A 184 -4.28 -30.21 -4.07
N GLN A 185 -3.55 -30.12 -5.18
CA GLN A 185 -3.29 -28.88 -5.90
C GLN A 185 -4.59 -28.08 -6.05
N GLN A 186 -4.67 -26.95 -5.33
CA GLN A 186 -5.65 -25.91 -5.59
C GLN A 186 -5.22 -25.18 -6.88
N GLN A 187 -5.55 -25.78 -8.02
CA GLN A 187 -5.62 -25.08 -9.29
C GLN A 187 -6.92 -24.25 -9.30
N GLY A 188 -6.79 -22.94 -9.52
CA GLY A 188 -7.84 -22.09 -10.09
C GLY A 188 -9.07 -21.81 -9.21
N GLY A 189 -9.16 -20.58 -8.68
CA GLY A 189 -10.45 -19.96 -8.32
C GLY A 189 -11.25 -20.58 -7.18
N GLY A 190 -10.57 -21.10 -6.14
CA GLY A 190 -11.22 -21.83 -5.04
C GLY A 190 -11.47 -20.99 -3.79
N ASN A 191 -12.70 -21.05 -3.30
CA ASN A 191 -13.19 -20.51 -2.03
C ASN A 191 -12.17 -20.70 -0.87
N PHE A 192 -11.45 -19.64 -0.46
CA PHE A 192 -10.58 -19.68 0.72
C PHE A 192 -11.45 -19.92 1.97
N ASN A 193 -11.31 -21.09 2.61
CA ASN A 193 -11.81 -21.29 3.96
C ASN A 193 -10.92 -20.48 4.90
N ILE A 194 -11.36 -19.27 5.24
CA ILE A 194 -10.58 -18.38 6.08
C ILE A 194 -10.86 -18.77 7.53
N GLN A 195 -9.82 -19.24 8.22
CA GLN A 195 -9.84 -19.50 9.66
C GLN A 195 -8.72 -18.68 10.31
N ASN A 196 -8.96 -18.19 11.53
CA ASN A 196 -7.90 -17.55 12.29
C ASN A 196 -6.85 -18.59 12.74
N ILE A 197 -5.62 -18.16 13.00
CA ILE A 197 -4.52 -19.07 13.37
C ILE A 197 -4.80 -19.84 14.68
N PHE A 198 -5.61 -19.26 15.57
CA PHE A 198 -5.89 -19.86 16.88
C PHE A 198 -6.70 -21.15 16.74
N SER A 199 -7.57 -21.23 15.73
CA SER A 199 -8.38 -22.42 15.43
C SER A 199 -7.57 -23.70 15.16
N GLY A 200 -6.28 -23.56 14.81
CA GLY A 200 -5.40 -24.70 14.54
C GLY A 200 -4.66 -25.26 15.76
N PHE A 201 -4.69 -24.56 16.90
CA PHE A 201 -4.01 -25.01 18.13
C PHE A 201 -4.93 -25.81 19.04
N ASP A 202 -4.33 -26.65 19.88
CA ASP A 202 -5.05 -27.31 20.97
C ASP A 202 -5.58 -26.29 21.99
N THR A 203 -6.86 -26.42 22.36
CA THR A 203 -7.53 -25.47 23.25
C THR A 203 -6.92 -25.45 24.65
N GLU A 204 -6.55 -26.61 25.21
CA GLU A 204 -6.00 -26.69 26.56
C GLU A 204 -4.56 -26.16 26.59
N LEU A 205 -3.77 -26.44 25.56
CA LEU A 205 -2.43 -25.87 25.42
C LEU A 205 -2.44 -24.34 25.31
N LEU A 206 -3.37 -23.77 24.53
CA LEU A 206 -3.54 -22.31 24.48
C LEU A 206 -4.05 -21.76 25.81
N ALA A 207 -4.95 -22.46 26.49
CA ALA A 207 -5.46 -22.04 27.79
C ALA A 207 -4.33 -21.97 28.82
N GLU A 208 -3.43 -22.96 28.82
CA GLU A 208 -2.21 -22.95 29.63
C GLU A 208 -1.28 -21.79 29.24
N ALA A 209 -0.99 -21.61 27.94
CA ALA A 209 -0.07 -20.59 27.45
C ALA A 209 -0.53 -19.15 27.78
N PHE A 210 -1.83 -18.88 27.65
CA PHE A 210 -2.41 -17.59 28.00
C PHE A 210 -2.78 -17.48 29.49
N ASN A 211 -2.69 -18.57 30.25
CA ASN A 211 -3.22 -18.68 31.62
C ASN A 211 -4.69 -18.21 31.69
N LEU A 212 -5.52 -18.73 30.79
CA LEU A 212 -6.94 -18.38 30.63
C LEU A 212 -7.84 -19.60 30.85
N ASN A 213 -9.11 -19.34 31.12
CA ASN A 213 -10.11 -20.39 31.08
C ASN A 213 -10.28 -20.90 29.62
N PRO A 214 -10.29 -22.22 29.37
CA PRO A 214 -10.50 -22.80 28.04
C PRO A 214 -11.72 -22.27 27.28
N GLN A 215 -12.76 -21.80 27.97
CA GLN A 215 -13.94 -21.21 27.33
C GLN A 215 -13.63 -19.88 26.62
N ILE A 216 -12.68 -19.08 27.13
CA ILE A 216 -12.21 -17.85 26.48
C ILE A 216 -11.41 -18.20 25.23
N VAL A 217 -10.57 -19.24 25.31
CA VAL A 217 -9.82 -19.76 24.16
C VAL A 217 -10.77 -20.25 23.07
N ARG A 218 -11.83 -20.99 23.41
CA ARG A 218 -12.85 -21.40 22.43
C ARG A 218 -13.47 -20.20 21.72
N ALA A 219 -13.78 -19.13 22.45
CA ALA A 219 -14.31 -17.90 21.84
C ALA A 219 -13.30 -17.21 20.89
N MET A 220 -11.99 -17.34 21.13
CA MET A 220 -10.92 -16.86 20.26
C MET A 220 -10.79 -17.72 18.99
N GLN A 221 -10.97 -19.03 19.12
CA GLN A 221 -10.88 -20.00 18.04
C GLN A 221 -12.12 -20.00 17.14
N GLU A 222 -13.30 -19.70 17.71
CA GLU A 222 -14.59 -19.73 17.00
C GLU A 222 -14.68 -18.69 15.88
N SER A 223 -14.88 -19.18 14.65
CA SER A 223 -15.35 -18.36 13.55
C SER A 223 -16.84 -18.07 13.73
N ARG A 224 -17.18 -16.87 14.20
CA ARG A 224 -18.59 -16.41 14.31
C ARG A 224 -19.22 -16.06 12.95
N ASN A 225 -18.64 -16.49 11.83
CA ASN A 225 -19.05 -16.16 10.46
C ASN A 225 -19.27 -14.65 10.19
N ARG A 226 -18.61 -13.78 10.96
CA ARG A 226 -18.64 -12.32 10.75
C ARG A 226 -17.66 -11.85 9.67
N GLY A 227 -16.88 -12.78 9.11
CA GLY A 227 -15.92 -12.48 8.05
C GLY A 227 -14.67 -11.77 8.54
N LEU A 228 -14.12 -10.91 7.69
CA LEU A 228 -12.83 -10.22 7.90
C LEU A 228 -12.95 -8.74 8.22
N ILE A 229 -14.11 -8.15 7.94
CA ILE A 229 -14.42 -6.76 8.25
C ILE A 229 -15.73 -6.78 9.04
N VAL A 230 -15.68 -6.40 10.30
CA VAL A 230 -16.79 -6.52 11.24
C VAL A 230 -17.33 -5.14 11.61
N ARG A 231 -18.63 -5.04 11.89
CA ARG A 231 -19.19 -3.81 12.46
C ARG A 231 -18.88 -3.75 13.94
N VAL A 232 -18.51 -2.56 14.40
CA VAL A 232 -18.28 -2.30 15.81
C VAL A 232 -19.58 -1.76 16.40
N GLN A 233 -20.12 -2.38 17.46
CA GLN A 233 -21.42 -1.97 18.01
C GLN A 233 -21.36 -0.62 18.73
N GLN A 234 -20.27 -0.38 19.47
CA GLN A 234 -19.98 0.87 20.14
C GLN A 234 -18.62 1.36 19.65
N PRO A 235 -18.45 2.66 19.35
CA PRO A 235 -17.17 3.18 18.86
C PRO A 235 -16.01 2.73 19.75
N MET A 236 -14.95 2.20 19.14
CA MET A 236 -13.79 1.73 19.91
C MET A 236 -13.13 2.90 20.64
N GLN A 237 -12.75 2.65 21.89
CA GLN A 237 -12.06 3.61 22.75
C GLN A 237 -10.64 3.10 23.01
N PHE A 238 -9.65 3.88 22.60
CA PHE A 238 -8.22 3.63 22.82
C PHE A 238 -7.48 4.96 22.63
N ILE A 239 -6.25 5.08 23.12
CA ILE A 239 -5.51 6.34 23.06
C ILE A 239 -5.14 6.65 21.62
N THR A 240 -5.53 7.82 21.12
CA THR A 240 -5.12 8.29 19.78
C THR A 240 -3.94 9.26 19.85
N PRO A 241 -3.22 9.46 18.73
CA PRO A 241 -2.13 10.44 18.67
C PRO A 241 -2.55 11.86 19.04
N GLU A 242 -3.79 12.26 18.70
CA GLU A 242 -4.32 13.59 19.00
C GLU A 242 -4.52 13.78 20.51
N GLU A 243 -5.04 12.75 21.19
CA GLU A 243 -5.20 12.76 22.65
C GLU A 243 -3.83 12.86 23.33
N GLN A 244 -2.85 12.06 22.89
CA GLN A 244 -1.49 12.10 23.46
C GLN A 244 -0.81 13.48 23.29
N GLN A 245 -1.05 14.19 22.19
CA GLN A 245 -0.55 15.55 21.98
C GLN A 245 -1.23 16.57 22.89
N GLN A 246 -2.53 16.43 23.15
CA GLN A 246 -3.26 17.30 24.07
C GLN A 246 -2.83 17.11 25.52
N PHE A 247 -2.45 15.89 25.92
CA PHE A 247 -1.87 15.62 27.24
C PHE A 247 -0.42 16.11 27.40
N ARG A 248 0.34 16.32 26.30
CA ARG A 248 1.62 17.04 26.32
C ARG A 248 1.41 18.56 26.30
N GLN A 249 1.15 19.15 27.47
CA GLN A 249 1.33 20.60 27.63
C GLN A 249 2.77 21.02 27.24
N PRO A 250 2.98 22.24 26.72
CA PRO A 250 4.31 22.75 26.39
C PRO A 250 5.08 23.09 27.67
N ARG A 251 5.53 22.06 28.41
CA ARG A 251 6.57 22.24 29.42
C ARG A 251 7.86 22.56 28.68
N GLN A 252 8.33 23.79 28.90
CA GLN A 252 9.60 24.35 28.45
C GLN A 252 10.65 23.26 28.26
N GLN A 253 11.24 23.20 27.06
CA GLN A 253 12.48 22.49 26.77
C GLN A 253 13.59 23.04 27.68
N GLN A 254 13.64 22.59 28.94
CA GLN A 254 14.88 22.59 29.69
C GLN A 254 15.69 21.42 29.13
N GLN A 255 16.57 21.76 28.20
CA GLN A 255 17.75 20.96 27.89
C GLN A 255 18.40 20.60 29.22
N ARG A 256 18.23 19.35 29.67
CA ARG A 256 19.10 18.75 30.67
C ARG A 256 20.34 18.25 29.92
N PRO A 257 21.52 18.86 30.12
CA PRO A 257 22.76 18.32 29.59
C PRO A 257 23.19 17.15 30.49
N GLY A 258 23.35 15.97 29.90
CA GLY A 258 24.05 14.85 30.54
C GLY A 258 23.15 13.84 31.24
N GLY A 259 22.88 12.74 30.54
CA GLY A 259 22.24 11.55 31.10
C GLY A 259 22.20 10.41 30.10
N GLY A 260 23.35 9.77 29.85
CA GLY A 260 23.47 8.38 29.39
C GLY A 260 22.86 8.01 28.05
N TRP A 261 23.72 7.85 27.04
CA TRP A 261 23.47 7.08 25.82
C TRP A 261 23.03 5.65 26.17
N LEU A 262 21.72 5.37 26.14
CA LEU A 262 21.18 4.03 26.03
C LEU A 262 20.33 3.99 24.77
N ASN A 263 20.96 3.61 23.65
CA ASN A 263 20.27 3.26 22.41
C ASN A 263 19.44 2.00 22.65
N GLY A 264 18.18 2.15 23.06
CA GLY A 264 17.21 1.05 23.11
C GLY A 264 16.60 0.78 21.74
N LEU A 265 16.19 -0.46 21.47
CA LEU A 265 15.43 -0.85 20.27
C LEU A 265 14.18 0.02 20.03
N GLU A 266 13.61 0.58 21.11
CA GLU A 266 12.47 1.52 21.09
C GLU A 266 12.69 2.77 20.22
N GLU A 267 13.94 3.18 19.95
CA GLU A 267 14.25 4.37 19.14
C GLU A 267 14.71 4.05 17.70
N THR A 268 14.62 2.79 17.26
CA THR A 268 14.99 2.38 15.89
C THR A 268 13.74 2.03 15.07
N ILE A 269 13.43 0.73 14.92
CA ILE A 269 12.30 0.25 14.11
C ILE A 269 10.93 0.58 14.73
N CYS A 270 10.86 0.68 16.06
CA CYS A 270 9.61 0.86 16.80
C CYS A 270 8.97 2.24 16.65
N SER A 271 9.75 3.24 16.19
CA SER A 271 9.29 4.61 15.97
C SER A 271 9.34 5.02 14.49
N GLU A 272 9.61 4.06 13.59
CA GLU A 272 9.71 4.31 12.15
C GLU A 272 8.47 4.95 11.56
N LYS A 273 8.69 5.81 10.56
CA LYS A 273 7.60 6.50 9.87
C LYS A 273 6.96 5.54 8.87
N ILE A 274 5.77 5.05 9.21
CA ILE A 274 4.99 4.11 8.37
C ILE A 274 3.92 4.76 7.48
N LEU A 275 3.73 6.08 7.55
CA LEU A 275 2.82 6.83 6.68
C LEU A 275 3.51 7.98 5.97
N TYR A 276 3.13 8.23 4.72
CA TYR A 276 3.53 9.41 3.96
C TYR A 276 2.39 9.88 3.05
N ASN A 277 2.03 11.17 3.11
CA ASN A 277 0.97 11.73 2.29
C ASN A 277 1.48 12.16 0.91
N LEU A 278 0.97 11.52 -0.15
CA LEU A 278 1.34 11.81 -1.54
C LEU A 278 0.58 13.00 -2.16
N ASP A 279 -0.36 13.61 -1.43
CA ASP A 279 -1.15 14.77 -1.89
C ASP A 279 -0.51 16.12 -1.53
N SER A 280 0.60 16.10 -0.78
CA SER A 280 1.31 17.31 -0.36
C SER A 280 1.73 18.17 -1.56
N GLN A 281 0.99 19.25 -1.79
CA GLN A 281 1.19 20.16 -2.92
C GLN A 281 2.55 20.88 -2.89
N ARG A 282 3.16 21.00 -1.71
CA ARG A 282 4.46 21.66 -1.52
C ARG A 282 5.65 20.73 -1.83
N GLU A 283 5.41 19.43 -1.96
CA GLU A 283 6.45 18.40 -2.07
C GLU A 283 6.50 17.74 -3.46
N ALA A 284 5.90 18.38 -4.47
CA ALA A 284 5.99 17.95 -5.87
C ALA A 284 7.44 17.88 -6.33
N ASP A 285 7.91 16.65 -6.57
CA ASP A 285 9.27 16.39 -7.03
C ASP A 285 9.45 16.79 -8.51
N ILE A 286 8.39 16.66 -9.31
CA ILE A 286 8.33 17.17 -10.69
C ILE A 286 7.01 17.92 -10.86
N SER A 287 7.08 19.13 -11.40
CA SER A 287 5.92 19.99 -11.58
C SER A 287 6.03 20.80 -12.86
N SER A 288 4.97 20.81 -13.66
CA SER A 288 4.80 21.67 -14.82
C SER A 288 3.38 22.22 -14.82
N ARG A 289 3.23 23.55 -14.82
CA ARG A 289 1.91 24.20 -14.78
C ARG A 289 1.01 23.79 -15.95
N GLN A 290 1.61 23.50 -17.10
CA GLN A 290 0.90 23.18 -18.34
C GLN A 290 0.73 21.67 -18.56
N ALA A 291 1.48 20.82 -17.84
CA ALA A 291 1.48 19.38 -18.07
C ALA A 291 0.95 18.57 -16.88
N GLY A 292 1.34 18.88 -15.64
CA GLY A 292 0.99 18.05 -14.50
C GLY A 292 1.96 18.11 -13.32
N LYS A 293 1.85 17.14 -12.41
CA LYS A 293 2.70 16.99 -11.22
C LYS A 293 2.98 15.51 -10.91
N LEU A 294 4.12 15.23 -10.30
CA LEU A 294 4.49 13.93 -9.74
C LEU A 294 5.06 14.10 -8.32
N ASN A 295 4.58 13.27 -7.40
CA ASN A 295 5.09 13.09 -6.05
C ASN A 295 5.60 11.65 -5.90
N TYR A 296 6.83 11.45 -5.45
CA TYR A 296 7.39 10.15 -5.13
C TYR A 296 7.52 9.98 -3.62
N VAL A 297 7.41 8.73 -3.16
CA VAL A 297 7.85 8.30 -1.84
C VAL A 297 8.73 7.05 -2.01
N ASN A 298 9.95 7.12 -1.49
CA ASN A 298 10.99 6.09 -1.59
C ASN A 298 11.78 6.03 -0.27
N GLN A 299 12.83 5.20 -0.19
CA GLN A 299 13.65 5.05 1.02
C GLN A 299 14.19 6.37 1.61
N HIS A 300 14.35 7.43 0.82
CA HIS A 300 14.87 8.71 1.31
C HIS A 300 13.81 9.54 2.02
N LYS A 301 12.54 9.48 1.57
CA LYS A 301 11.42 10.19 2.20
C LYS A 301 10.75 9.39 3.32
N MET A 302 10.88 8.07 3.26
CA MET A 302 10.22 7.13 4.16
C MET A 302 11.14 5.91 4.38
N PRO A 303 12.06 5.97 5.38
CA PRO A 303 13.16 5.01 5.55
C PRO A 303 12.74 3.54 5.62
N ILE A 304 11.58 3.22 6.20
CA ILE A 304 11.04 1.84 6.23
C ILE A 304 10.95 1.21 4.83
N LEU A 305 10.78 2.00 3.77
CA LEU A 305 10.76 1.52 2.39
C LEU A 305 12.07 0.87 1.95
N ALA A 306 13.20 1.19 2.60
CA ALA A 306 14.46 0.47 2.39
C ALA A 306 14.36 -1.01 2.78
N TYR A 307 13.60 -1.32 3.84
CA TYR A 307 13.38 -2.68 4.32
C TYR A 307 12.34 -3.43 3.48
N LEU A 308 11.29 -2.74 3.02
CA LEU A 308 10.25 -3.36 2.20
C LEU A 308 10.71 -3.62 0.75
N ASP A 309 11.73 -2.91 0.29
CA ASP A 309 12.14 -2.82 -1.12
C ASP A 309 11.02 -2.35 -2.06
N LEU A 310 10.20 -1.41 -1.59
CA LEU A 310 9.05 -0.86 -2.32
C LEU A 310 9.10 0.66 -2.38
N SER A 311 8.41 1.25 -3.35
CA SER A 311 8.18 2.69 -3.42
C SER A 311 6.84 2.99 -4.09
N ALA A 312 6.39 4.23 -3.99
CA ALA A 312 5.19 4.69 -4.67
C ALA A 312 5.36 6.07 -5.28
N GLU A 313 4.49 6.39 -6.23
CA GLU A 313 4.39 7.67 -6.89
C GLU A 313 2.91 8.01 -7.05
N LYS A 314 2.53 9.27 -6.84
CA LYS A 314 1.24 9.80 -7.26
C LYS A 314 1.47 10.82 -8.37
N GLY A 315 0.70 10.72 -9.43
CA GLY A 315 0.80 11.59 -10.58
C GLY A 315 -0.52 12.20 -10.99
N TYR A 316 -0.43 13.37 -11.59
CA TYR A 316 -1.54 14.08 -12.23
C TYR A 316 -1.05 14.66 -13.56
N LEU A 317 -1.82 14.44 -14.62
CA LEU A 317 -1.66 15.09 -15.91
C LEU A 317 -2.86 15.98 -16.20
N GLN A 318 -2.58 17.18 -16.69
CA GLN A 318 -3.58 18.08 -17.26
C GLN A 318 -4.23 17.45 -18.49
N PRO A 319 -5.42 17.92 -18.90
CA PRO A 319 -6.08 17.46 -20.11
C PRO A 319 -5.13 17.47 -21.32
N ASN A 320 -5.10 16.37 -22.07
CA ASN A 320 -4.25 16.16 -23.24
C ASN A 320 -2.73 16.20 -23.01
N ALA A 321 -2.26 16.32 -21.75
CA ALA A 321 -0.84 16.26 -21.45
C ALA A 321 -0.29 14.84 -21.65
N LEU A 322 1.03 14.74 -21.83
CA LEU A 322 1.70 13.48 -22.17
C LEU A 322 2.75 13.15 -21.11
N LEU A 323 2.74 11.90 -20.62
CA LEU A 323 3.86 11.32 -19.89
C LEU A 323 4.91 10.87 -20.92
N SER A 324 6.10 11.44 -20.84
CA SER A 324 7.21 11.15 -21.76
C SER A 324 7.42 9.64 -21.89
N PRO A 325 7.62 9.11 -23.11
CA PRO A 325 7.98 7.72 -23.29
C PRO A 325 9.24 7.41 -22.47
N HIS A 326 9.20 6.36 -21.68
CA HIS A 326 10.29 5.96 -20.79
C HIS A 326 10.23 4.47 -20.49
N TRP A 327 11.26 3.91 -19.87
CA TRP A 327 11.18 2.58 -19.28
C TRP A 327 11.67 2.59 -17.83
N PRO A 328 11.05 1.81 -16.92
CA PRO A 328 11.58 1.56 -15.59
C PRO A 328 12.81 0.64 -15.69
N MET A 329 13.90 0.97 -14.98
CA MET A 329 15.18 0.28 -15.13
C MET A 329 15.44 -0.79 -14.08
N ASN A 330 14.88 -0.66 -12.88
CA ASN A 330 15.17 -1.54 -11.74
C ASN A 330 13.91 -1.96 -10.95
N ASN A 331 12.72 -1.79 -11.55
CA ASN A 331 11.45 -2.09 -10.90
C ASN A 331 10.38 -2.44 -11.92
N HIS A 332 9.37 -3.18 -11.49
CA HIS A 332 8.06 -3.22 -12.14
C HIS A 332 7.22 -2.03 -11.63
N VAL A 333 6.25 -1.59 -12.42
CA VAL A 333 5.28 -0.55 -12.03
C VAL A 333 3.88 -1.14 -12.06
N VAL A 334 3.12 -0.94 -10.99
CA VAL A 334 1.69 -1.27 -10.93
C VAL A 334 0.93 0.04 -10.78
N MET A 335 0.13 0.41 -11.78
CA MET A 335 -0.58 1.69 -11.82
C MET A 335 -2.07 1.47 -11.55
N TYR A 336 -2.62 2.21 -10.60
CA TYR A 336 -4.05 2.32 -10.33
C TYR A 336 -4.55 3.71 -10.72
N VAL A 337 -5.60 3.75 -11.54
CA VAL A 337 -6.20 5.00 -12.01
C VAL A 337 -7.15 5.57 -10.94
N LEU A 338 -6.80 6.73 -10.38
CA LEU A 338 -7.57 7.40 -9.35
C LEU A 338 -8.72 8.21 -9.93
N ASN A 339 -8.46 8.93 -11.02
CA ASN A 339 -9.45 9.81 -11.65
C ASN A 339 -9.10 10.08 -13.12
N GLY A 340 -10.13 10.45 -13.90
CA GLY A 340 -10.00 10.74 -15.32
C GLY A 340 -9.67 9.50 -16.15
N ASP A 341 -8.97 9.73 -17.26
CA ASP A 341 -8.73 8.73 -18.29
C ASP A 341 -7.43 9.01 -19.07
N ALA A 342 -6.81 7.96 -19.61
CA ALA A 342 -5.64 8.12 -20.49
C ALA A 342 -5.56 7.01 -21.53
N ARG A 343 -5.00 7.33 -22.71
CA ARG A 343 -4.50 6.30 -23.62
C ARG A 343 -3.09 5.91 -23.20
N VAL A 344 -2.89 4.65 -22.86
CA VAL A 344 -1.61 4.10 -22.41
C VAL A 344 -1.09 3.12 -23.45
N GLN A 345 0.20 3.23 -23.76
CA GLN A 345 0.92 2.26 -24.58
C GLN A 345 2.07 1.64 -23.80
N VAL A 346 2.26 0.32 -23.94
CA VAL A 346 3.39 -0.43 -23.40
C VAL A 346 4.00 -1.28 -24.50
N VAL A 347 5.32 -1.23 -24.65
CA VAL A 347 6.09 -1.88 -25.70
C VAL A 347 7.13 -2.82 -25.09
N SER A 348 7.15 -4.06 -25.56
CA SER A 348 8.08 -5.12 -25.12
C SER A 348 9.46 -5.02 -25.81
N ASN A 349 10.39 -5.86 -25.38
CA ASN A 349 11.78 -5.91 -25.87
C ASN A 349 11.92 -6.26 -27.37
N ASN A 350 10.89 -6.84 -28.00
CA ASN A 350 10.85 -7.11 -29.43
C ASN A 350 10.22 -5.95 -30.25
N GLY A 351 9.92 -4.81 -29.61
CA GLY A 351 9.33 -3.65 -30.26
C GLY A 351 7.82 -3.77 -30.53
N GLN A 352 7.16 -4.83 -30.04
CA GLN A 352 5.71 -4.98 -30.17
C GLN A 352 4.96 -4.22 -29.08
N THR A 353 3.87 -3.57 -29.47
CA THR A 353 2.94 -2.94 -28.54
C THR A 353 2.10 -4.03 -27.86
N VAL A 354 2.37 -4.29 -26.59
CA VAL A 354 1.69 -5.32 -25.79
C VAL A 354 0.49 -4.76 -25.00
N LEU A 355 0.43 -3.44 -24.81
CA LEU A 355 -0.74 -2.70 -24.33
C LEU A 355 -0.96 -1.48 -25.22
N ASP A 356 -2.17 -1.28 -25.72
CA ASP A 356 -2.63 0.00 -26.28
C ASP A 356 -4.11 0.13 -25.92
N GLN A 357 -4.39 0.79 -24.80
CA GLN A 357 -5.74 0.84 -24.24
C GLN A 357 -6.05 2.23 -23.68
N GLN A 358 -7.34 2.57 -23.74
CA GLN A 358 -7.90 3.64 -22.93
C GLN A 358 -8.15 3.09 -21.52
N VAL A 359 -7.50 3.66 -20.53
CA VAL A 359 -7.67 3.32 -19.11
C VAL A 359 -8.56 4.36 -18.43
N ASN A 360 -9.38 3.91 -17.48
CA ASN A 360 -10.36 4.71 -16.77
C ASN A 360 -10.22 4.52 -15.25
N ARG A 361 -10.86 5.39 -14.48
CA ARG A 361 -10.93 5.28 -13.02
C ARG A 361 -11.21 3.85 -12.54
N GLY A 362 -10.41 3.39 -11.58
CA GLY A 362 -10.51 2.06 -10.98
C GLY A 362 -9.72 0.98 -11.70
N ASP A 363 -9.23 1.23 -12.92
CA ASP A 363 -8.42 0.25 -13.65
C ASP A 363 -7.05 0.09 -13.01
N ILE A 364 -6.54 -1.14 -13.00
CA ILE A 364 -5.13 -1.46 -12.76
C ILE A 364 -4.49 -1.97 -14.05
N PHE A 365 -3.26 -1.54 -14.30
CA PHE A 365 -2.38 -2.15 -15.29
C PHE A 365 -0.93 -2.17 -14.78
N VAL A 366 -0.08 -2.96 -15.44
CA VAL A 366 1.32 -3.11 -15.06
C VAL A 366 2.25 -2.68 -16.20
N VAL A 367 3.42 -2.17 -15.83
CA VAL A 367 4.55 -1.95 -16.74
C VAL A 367 5.73 -2.76 -16.20
N PRO A 368 6.06 -3.90 -16.84
CA PRO A 368 7.21 -4.69 -16.42
C PRO A 368 8.53 -3.91 -16.59
N GLN A 369 9.55 -4.29 -15.82
CA GLN A 369 10.89 -3.72 -15.94
C GLN A 369 11.38 -3.75 -17.40
N PHE A 370 11.96 -2.64 -17.86
CA PHE A 370 12.43 -2.40 -19.23
C PHE A 370 11.37 -2.32 -20.33
N PHE A 371 10.09 -2.54 -20.05
CA PHE A 371 9.05 -2.30 -21.05
C PHE A 371 8.87 -0.78 -21.19
N ALA A 372 8.94 -0.29 -22.43
CA ALA A 372 8.78 1.14 -22.69
C ALA A 372 7.30 1.50 -22.58
N THR A 373 6.99 2.62 -21.93
CA THR A 373 5.62 3.07 -21.68
C THR A 373 5.47 4.57 -21.91
N THR A 374 4.29 4.97 -22.36
CA THR A 374 3.84 6.37 -22.44
C THR A 374 2.34 6.43 -22.21
N ALA A 375 1.86 7.58 -21.73
CA ALA A 375 0.45 7.81 -21.47
C ALA A 375 0.06 9.22 -21.91
N ARG A 376 -1.04 9.35 -22.64
CA ARG A 376 -1.66 10.64 -22.96
C ARG A 376 -2.97 10.77 -22.20
N ALA A 377 -3.08 11.80 -21.38
CA ALA A 377 -4.31 12.10 -20.66
C ALA A 377 -5.45 12.44 -21.63
N GLY A 378 -6.67 12.03 -21.26
CA GLY A 378 -7.89 12.43 -21.95
C GLY A 378 -8.29 13.87 -21.69
N GLN A 379 -9.54 14.20 -21.98
CA GLN A 379 -10.08 15.56 -21.77
C GLN A 379 -10.35 15.84 -20.28
N SER A 380 -10.56 14.81 -19.47
CA SER A 380 -10.81 14.93 -18.04
C SER A 380 -9.53 14.99 -17.19
N GLY A 381 -8.36 15.03 -17.84
CA GLY A 381 -7.07 14.82 -17.17
C GLY A 381 -6.87 13.36 -16.77
N PHE A 382 -5.76 13.07 -16.09
CA PHE A 382 -5.41 11.72 -15.66
C PHE A 382 -4.69 11.76 -14.31
N GLU A 383 -5.25 11.10 -13.30
CA GLU A 383 -4.68 10.99 -11.96
C GLU A 383 -4.48 9.52 -11.60
N TRP A 384 -3.32 9.19 -11.05
CA TRP A 384 -2.96 7.81 -10.73
C TRP A 384 -2.08 7.71 -9.48
N VAL A 385 -2.09 6.53 -8.87
CA VAL A 385 -1.04 6.08 -7.97
C VAL A 385 -0.31 4.89 -8.61
N ALA A 386 1.01 4.90 -8.54
CA ALA A 386 1.86 3.85 -9.06
C ALA A 386 2.71 3.27 -7.94
N PHE A 387 2.64 1.95 -7.75
CA PHE A 387 3.47 1.20 -6.83
C PHE A 387 4.64 0.57 -7.60
N LYS A 388 5.81 0.52 -6.98
CA LYS A 388 7.04 0.07 -7.64
C LYS A 388 7.79 -0.92 -6.77
N THR A 389 8.22 -2.02 -7.39
CA THR A 389 8.94 -3.13 -6.75
C THR A 389 10.43 -2.81 -6.56
N SER A 390 10.73 -1.62 -6.04
CA SER A 390 12.07 -1.21 -5.63
C SER A 390 11.99 -0.05 -4.65
N ARG A 391 12.86 -0.03 -3.65
CA ARG A 391 13.02 1.11 -2.71
C ARG A 391 13.56 2.39 -3.32
N SER A 392 14.20 2.33 -4.48
CA SER A 392 14.78 3.49 -5.17
C SER A 392 14.60 3.35 -6.68
N PRO A 393 13.38 3.63 -7.18
CA PRO A 393 13.01 3.35 -8.56
C PRO A 393 13.72 4.31 -9.51
N MET A 394 14.30 3.77 -10.57
CA MET A 394 14.96 4.53 -11.63
C MET A 394 14.24 4.31 -12.95
N LYS A 395 14.14 5.37 -13.77
CA LYS A 395 13.58 5.31 -15.12
C LYS A 395 14.44 6.06 -16.10
N SER A 396 14.41 5.65 -17.36
CA SER A 396 15.13 6.33 -18.43
C SER A 396 14.14 6.94 -19.44
N PRO A 397 14.09 8.27 -19.56
CA PRO A 397 13.21 8.93 -20.52
C PRO A 397 13.78 8.87 -21.94
N VAL A 398 12.88 8.68 -22.91
CA VAL A 398 13.19 8.68 -24.34
C VAL A 398 13.18 10.09 -24.90
N ALA A 399 12.28 10.97 -24.45
CA ALA A 399 12.18 12.33 -24.94
C ALA A 399 12.31 13.35 -23.79
N GLY A 400 12.64 14.60 -24.14
CA GLY A 400 12.75 15.72 -23.21
C GLY A 400 14.18 16.04 -22.76
N TYR A 401 14.30 16.98 -21.82
CA TYR A 401 15.56 17.51 -21.28
C TYR A 401 16.52 16.44 -20.73
N THR A 402 15.99 15.38 -20.13
CA THR A 402 16.79 14.32 -19.47
C THR A 402 16.91 13.05 -20.31
N SER A 403 16.58 13.12 -21.60
CA SER A 403 16.41 11.93 -22.44
C SER A 403 17.67 11.25 -22.95
N VAL A 404 17.53 9.97 -23.32
CA VAL A 404 18.58 9.21 -24.02
C VAL A 404 19.01 9.89 -25.33
N PHE A 405 18.08 10.51 -26.08
CA PHE A 405 18.44 11.24 -27.29
C PHE A 405 19.29 12.47 -26.98
N ARG A 406 19.02 13.20 -25.89
CA ARG A 406 19.91 14.31 -25.48
C ARG A 406 21.31 13.82 -25.12
N ALA A 407 21.42 12.66 -24.48
CA ALA A 407 22.69 12.07 -24.07
C ALA A 407 23.52 11.49 -25.23
N MET A 408 22.89 11.01 -26.30
CA MET A 408 23.61 10.43 -27.45
C MET A 408 24.34 11.51 -28.29
N PRO A 409 25.57 11.24 -28.77
CA PRO A 409 26.22 12.11 -29.76
C PRO A 409 25.36 12.28 -31.02
N LEU A 410 25.43 13.45 -31.64
CA LEU A 410 24.60 13.76 -32.82
C LEU A 410 24.83 12.76 -33.95
N ASP A 411 26.09 12.40 -34.20
CA ASP A 411 26.46 11.46 -35.25
C ASP A 411 25.93 10.04 -35.01
N VAL A 412 25.78 9.61 -33.75
CA VAL A 412 25.16 8.32 -33.44
C VAL A 412 23.71 8.32 -33.92
N ILE A 413 22.98 9.42 -33.67
CA ILE A 413 21.58 9.56 -34.09
C ILE A 413 21.48 9.66 -35.62
N THR A 414 22.26 10.55 -36.24
CA THR A 414 22.31 10.74 -37.70
C THR A 414 22.55 9.41 -38.43
N ASN A 415 23.55 8.63 -38.01
CA ASN A 415 23.90 7.38 -38.65
C ASN A 415 22.91 6.24 -38.32
N ALA A 416 22.46 6.13 -37.06
CA ALA A 416 21.55 5.06 -36.65
C ALA A 416 20.16 5.16 -37.31
N TYR A 417 19.66 6.39 -37.49
CA TYR A 417 18.33 6.63 -38.05
C TYR A 417 18.36 7.10 -39.51
N GLN A 418 19.54 7.27 -40.12
CA GLN A 418 19.73 7.77 -41.49
C GLN A 418 19.00 9.10 -41.76
N ILE A 419 19.09 10.03 -40.81
CA ILE A 419 18.47 11.36 -40.87
C ILE A 419 19.53 12.45 -40.95
N SER A 420 19.14 13.67 -41.34
CA SER A 420 20.08 14.80 -41.39
C SER A 420 20.53 15.23 -39.97
N PRO A 421 21.70 15.88 -39.84
CA PRO A 421 22.13 16.45 -38.56
C PRO A 421 21.11 17.44 -37.96
N SER A 422 20.38 18.20 -38.80
CA SER A 422 19.33 19.10 -38.34
C SER A 422 18.12 18.35 -37.78
N GLN A 423 17.70 17.25 -38.41
CA GLN A 423 16.62 16.39 -37.89
C GLN A 423 17.04 15.70 -36.59
N ALA A 424 18.28 15.20 -36.52
CA ALA A 424 18.84 14.64 -35.29
C ALA A 424 18.86 15.68 -34.16
N GLN A 425 19.23 16.94 -34.46
CA GLN A 425 19.18 18.03 -33.50
C GLN A 425 17.74 18.28 -33.01
N CYS A 426 16.75 18.29 -33.91
CA CYS A 426 15.33 18.41 -33.54
C CYS A 426 14.87 17.31 -32.57
N LEU A 427 15.30 16.05 -32.77
CA LEU A 427 15.00 14.95 -31.83
C LEU A 427 15.56 15.23 -30.42
N LYS A 428 16.71 15.91 -30.33
CA LYS A 428 17.33 16.29 -29.06
C LYS A 428 16.66 17.50 -28.41
N THR A 429 16.26 18.51 -29.20
CA THR A 429 15.95 19.85 -28.67
C THR A 429 14.49 20.29 -28.74
N ASN A 430 13.60 19.64 -29.50
CA ASN A 430 12.21 20.10 -29.65
C ASN A 430 11.38 20.12 -28.34
N ARG A 431 11.82 19.39 -27.30
CA ARG A 431 11.19 19.32 -25.96
C ARG A 431 12.19 19.64 -24.85
N GLU A 432 13.18 20.50 -25.12
CA GLU A 432 14.33 20.65 -24.21
C GLU A 432 14.07 21.35 -22.89
N THR A 433 12.95 22.03 -22.75
CA THR A 433 12.53 22.69 -21.52
C THR A 433 11.65 21.81 -20.65
N GLU A 434 11.28 20.62 -21.11
CA GLU A 434 10.36 19.71 -20.41
C GLU A 434 11.04 18.39 -20.05
N SER A 435 10.70 17.83 -18.89
CA SER A 435 11.23 16.55 -18.39
C SER A 435 10.08 15.72 -17.84
N ILE A 436 9.93 14.48 -18.33
CA ILE A 436 8.91 13.49 -17.94
C ILE A 436 7.46 13.89 -18.19
N LEU A 437 7.05 15.12 -17.90
CA LEU A 437 5.70 15.65 -18.10
C LEU A 437 5.73 16.66 -19.25
N PHE A 438 4.95 16.40 -20.29
CA PHE A 438 4.91 17.23 -21.49
C PHE A 438 3.58 17.93 -21.65
N SER A 439 3.64 19.23 -21.90
CA SER A 439 2.46 20.02 -22.21
C SER A 439 1.79 19.52 -23.49
N PRO A 440 0.44 19.66 -23.59
CA PRO A 440 -0.27 19.37 -24.83
C PRO A 440 0.32 20.19 -25.98
N GLN A 441 0.52 19.57 -27.15
CA GLN A 441 0.81 20.37 -28.34
C GLN A 441 -0.47 21.07 -28.76
N LEU A 442 -0.41 22.40 -28.94
CA LEU A 442 -1.41 23.10 -29.74
C LEU A 442 -1.37 22.45 -31.13
N MET A 443 -2.36 21.61 -31.43
CA MET A 443 -2.61 21.25 -32.82
C MET A 443 -3.05 22.53 -33.49
N SER A 444 -2.14 23.20 -34.21
CA SER A 444 -2.56 24.20 -35.18
C SER A 444 -3.57 23.50 -36.09
N PRO A 445 -4.81 24.03 -36.24
CA PRO A 445 -5.72 23.48 -37.22
C PRO A 445 -5.00 23.56 -38.57
N ARG A 446 -4.86 22.41 -39.25
CA ARG A 446 -4.44 22.42 -40.64
C ARG A 446 -5.53 23.17 -41.39
N PHE A 447 -5.25 24.42 -41.76
CA PHE A 447 -6.08 25.22 -42.65
C PHE A 447 -6.07 24.63 -44.05
#